data_AF-A0A382RCY2-F1
#
_entry.id   AF-A0A382RCY2-F1
#
_cell.length_a   1.000
_cell.length_b   1.000
_cell.length_c   1.000
_cell.angle_alpha   90.00
_cell.angle_beta   90.00
_cell.angle_gamma   90.00
#
_symmetry.space_group_name_H-M   'P 1'
#
loop_
_entity.id
_entity.type
_entity.pdbx_description
1 polymer ?
#
loop_
_entity_poly.entity_id
_entity_poly.type
_entity_poly.pdbx_seq_one_letter_code
_entity_poly.pdbx_strand_id
1 'polypeptide(L)'
;MRYSVFAGGKRLRPILVLATAEVLGNPPDSLLSAACSVELIHTYSLIHDDLPAFDDDDLRRGKPTNHKIFGVPQAILAGDALQSLSFSLLANAAREADSLEPWINVLVELSSAVGSTGMAGGQWLDIEAEGQCLDTVSLGALHSAKTGALLTACVRIGALLGGADDAMKKQLDGYGRSIGLAFQI
;
A
#
# COMPACT_ATOMS: atom_id res chain seq x y z
N MET A 1 13.46 7.73 -6.94
CA MET A 1 12.21 7.04 -7.34
C MET A 1 12.46 5.72 -8.05
N ARG A 2 12.87 5.70 -9.34
CA ARG A 2 13.02 4.46 -10.14
C ARG A 2 13.90 3.39 -9.47
N TYR A 3 15.02 3.80 -8.88
CA TYR A 3 15.92 2.90 -8.16
C TYR A 3 15.17 2.01 -7.16
N SER A 4 14.41 2.62 -6.24
CA SER A 4 13.66 1.90 -5.20
C SER A 4 12.51 1.07 -5.77
N VAL A 5 11.76 1.62 -6.73
CA VAL A 5 10.63 0.90 -7.36
C VAL A 5 11.12 -0.37 -8.05
N PHE A 6 12.24 -0.30 -8.77
CA PHE A 6 12.81 -1.42 -9.51
C PHE A 6 13.91 -2.17 -8.74
N ALA A 7 14.05 -1.94 -7.43
CA ALA A 7 15.06 -2.63 -6.61
C ALA A 7 14.76 -4.13 -6.44
N GLY A 8 13.57 -4.60 -6.83
CA GLY A 8 13.08 -5.98 -6.71
C GLY A 8 11.81 -6.01 -5.87
N GLY A 9 11.50 -7.16 -5.27
CA GLY A 9 10.36 -7.33 -4.36
C GLY A 9 9.38 -8.40 -4.80
N LYS A 10 8.56 -8.85 -3.85
CA LYS A 10 7.58 -9.93 -4.06
C LYS A 10 6.32 -9.48 -4.81
N ARG A 11 6.08 -8.16 -4.91
CA ARG A 11 4.91 -7.54 -5.56
C ARG A 11 3.56 -8.08 -5.05
N LEU A 12 3.50 -8.43 -3.77
CA LEU A 12 2.30 -9.00 -3.15
C LEU A 12 1.07 -8.10 -3.31
N ARG A 13 1.24 -6.78 -3.12
CA ARG A 13 0.15 -5.80 -3.19
C ARG A 13 -0.46 -5.70 -4.61
N PRO A 14 0.33 -5.52 -5.69
CA PRO A 14 -0.14 -5.68 -7.06
C PRO A 14 -0.85 -7.01 -7.30
N ILE A 15 -0.26 -8.13 -6.85
CA ILE A 15 -0.83 -9.45 -7.05
C ILE A 15 -2.22 -9.55 -6.39
N LEU A 16 -2.41 -8.98 -5.20
CA LEU A 16 -3.72 -8.98 -4.54
C LEU A 16 -4.76 -8.16 -5.30
N VAL A 17 -4.40 -7.00 -5.84
CA VAL A 17 -5.32 -6.20 -6.68
C VAL A 17 -5.75 -7.02 -7.91
N LEU A 18 -4.78 -7.57 -8.64
CA LEU A 18 -5.01 -8.28 -9.89
C LEU A 18 -5.76 -9.61 -9.67
N ALA A 19 -5.34 -10.41 -8.70
CA ALA A 19 -5.98 -11.69 -8.39
C ALA A 19 -7.42 -11.52 -7.91
N THR A 20 -7.71 -10.44 -7.18
CA THR A 20 -9.09 -10.14 -6.77
C THR A 20 -9.98 -9.86 -7.99
N ALA A 21 -9.50 -9.08 -8.96
CA ALA A 21 -10.25 -8.82 -10.18
C ALA A 21 -10.39 -10.05 -11.08
N GLU A 22 -9.38 -10.92 -11.11
CA GLU A 22 -9.41 -12.20 -11.82
C GLU A 22 -10.51 -13.13 -11.27
N VAL A 23 -10.66 -13.22 -9.94
CA VAL A 23 -11.75 -13.98 -9.29
C VAL A 23 -13.13 -13.44 -9.66
N LEU A 24 -13.23 -12.15 -10.02
CA LEU A 24 -14.45 -11.49 -10.47
C LEU A 24 -14.68 -11.58 -11.98
N GLY A 25 -13.82 -12.29 -12.72
CA GLY A 25 -13.92 -12.48 -14.16
C GLY A 25 -13.44 -11.29 -15.00
N ASN A 26 -12.68 -10.36 -14.42
CA ASN A 26 -12.13 -9.21 -15.14
C ASN A 26 -10.68 -9.45 -15.58
N PRO A 27 -10.26 -8.96 -16.76
CA PRO A 27 -8.88 -9.07 -17.21
C PRO A 27 -7.93 -8.30 -16.27
N PRO A 28 -6.83 -8.91 -15.80
CA PRO A 28 -5.84 -8.22 -14.96
C PRO A 28 -5.28 -6.93 -15.61
N ASP A 29 -5.17 -6.92 -16.94
CA ASP A 29 -4.56 -5.82 -17.68
C ASP A 29 -5.29 -4.48 -17.51
N SER A 30 -6.62 -4.49 -17.31
CA SER A 30 -7.39 -3.26 -17.10
C SER A 30 -7.14 -2.61 -15.74
N LEU A 31 -6.51 -3.33 -14.79
CA LEU A 31 -6.23 -2.86 -13.44
C LEU A 31 -4.74 -2.57 -13.20
N LEU A 32 -3.89 -2.64 -14.23
CA LEU A 32 -2.44 -2.41 -14.07
C LEU A 32 -2.12 -1.05 -13.45
N SER A 33 -2.86 0.00 -13.79
CA SER A 33 -2.69 1.33 -13.17
C SER A 33 -2.95 1.29 -11.67
N ALA A 34 -4.02 0.62 -11.23
CA ALA A 34 -4.32 0.48 -9.81
C ALA A 34 -3.30 -0.40 -9.07
N ALA A 35 -2.88 -1.51 -9.68
CA ALA A 35 -1.85 -2.39 -9.14
C ALA A 35 -0.49 -1.68 -9.01
N CYS A 36 -0.11 -0.87 -10.00
CA CYS A 36 1.10 -0.04 -9.92
C CYS A 36 0.97 1.02 -8.83
N SER A 37 -0.19 1.69 -8.72
CA SER A 37 -0.43 2.71 -7.71
C SER A 37 -0.20 2.20 -6.29
N VAL A 38 -0.69 1.02 -5.93
CA VAL A 38 -0.47 0.46 -4.58
C VAL A 38 1.00 0.07 -4.33
N GLU A 39 1.74 -0.31 -5.37
CA GLU A 39 3.19 -0.60 -5.24
C GLU A 39 4.03 0.68 -5.14
N LEU A 40 3.60 1.77 -5.78
CA LEU A 40 4.21 3.10 -5.59
C LEU A 40 4.02 3.56 -4.14
N ILE A 41 2.81 3.36 -3.58
CA ILE A 41 2.53 3.61 -2.16
C ILE A 41 3.46 2.80 -1.26
N HIS A 42 3.51 1.49 -1.47
CA HIS A 42 4.38 0.63 -0.68
C HIS A 42 5.86 1.02 -0.83
N THR A 43 6.30 1.34 -2.04
CA THR A 43 7.70 1.70 -2.27
C THR A 43 8.06 3.01 -1.57
N TYR A 44 7.17 4.01 -1.58
CA TYR A 44 7.45 5.25 -0.87
C TYR A 44 7.59 4.98 0.63
N SER A 45 6.69 4.17 1.22
CA SER A 45 6.71 3.92 2.65
C SER A 45 8.06 3.34 3.05
N LEU A 46 8.55 2.36 2.29
CA LEU A 46 9.87 1.77 2.52
C LEU A 46 11.03 2.77 2.38
N ILE A 47 10.96 3.71 1.44
CA ILE A 47 12.02 4.74 1.30
C ILE A 47 12.08 5.62 2.55
N HIS A 48 10.92 5.97 3.10
CA HIS A 48 10.83 6.80 4.30
C HIS A 48 11.20 6.00 5.55
N ASP A 49 10.68 4.78 5.70
CA ASP A 49 11.03 3.87 6.79
C ASP A 49 12.55 3.64 6.87
N ASP A 50 13.23 3.54 5.72
CA ASP A 50 14.69 3.36 5.64
C ASP A 50 15.50 4.58 6.15
N LEU A 51 14.91 5.73 6.43
CA LEU A 51 15.68 6.93 6.82
C LEU A 51 16.25 6.82 8.24
N PRO A 52 17.33 7.55 8.56
CA PRO A 52 17.93 7.56 9.90
C PRO A 52 17.01 8.01 11.04
N ALA A 53 15.90 8.68 10.73
CA ALA A 53 14.92 9.12 11.70
C ALA A 53 13.86 8.05 12.02
N PHE A 54 13.90 6.92 11.33
CA PHE A 54 12.99 5.78 11.49
C PHE A 54 13.84 4.51 11.70
N ASP A 55 13.94 3.61 10.72
CA ASP A 55 14.59 2.31 10.90
C ASP A 55 16.13 2.37 10.74
N ASP A 56 16.67 3.46 10.17
CA ASP A 56 18.11 3.65 9.86
C ASP A 56 18.74 2.48 9.06
N ASP A 57 17.95 1.90 8.16
CA ASP A 57 18.38 0.75 7.35
C ASP A 57 19.41 1.16 6.27
N ASP A 58 20.61 0.57 6.32
CA ASP A 58 21.64 0.74 5.29
C ASP A 58 21.36 -0.09 4.03
N LEU A 59 20.70 -1.23 4.18
CA LEU A 59 20.44 -2.19 3.11
C LEU A 59 18.98 -2.64 3.10
N ARG A 60 18.39 -2.72 1.91
CA ARG A 60 17.09 -3.35 1.67
C ARG A 60 17.20 -4.38 0.56
N ARG A 61 16.84 -5.63 0.87
CA ARG A 61 16.92 -6.79 -0.05
C ARG A 61 18.33 -6.97 -0.65
N GLY A 62 19.36 -6.78 0.18
CA GLY A 62 20.77 -6.92 -0.23
C GLY A 62 21.30 -5.78 -1.10
N LYS A 63 20.56 -4.67 -1.26
CA LYS A 63 21.00 -3.47 -1.99
C LYS A 63 21.01 -2.26 -1.05
N PRO A 64 21.88 -1.27 -1.25
CA PRO A 64 21.86 -0.05 -0.45
C PRO A 64 20.50 0.65 -0.51
N THR A 65 20.03 1.19 0.61
CA THR A 65 18.77 1.93 0.65
C THR A 65 18.88 3.24 -0.13
N ASN A 66 17.74 3.87 -0.41
CA ASN A 66 17.70 5.05 -1.28
C ASN A 66 18.59 6.18 -0.74
N HIS A 67 18.51 6.45 0.57
CA HIS A 67 19.27 7.52 1.20
C HIS A 67 20.78 7.24 1.24
N LYS A 68 21.20 5.96 1.21
CA LYS A 68 22.63 5.59 1.09
C LYS A 68 23.19 5.83 -0.31
N ILE A 69 22.37 5.70 -1.35
CA ILE A 69 22.80 5.97 -2.72
C ILE A 69 22.74 7.47 -3.04
N PHE A 70 21.64 8.13 -2.66
CA PHE A 70 21.32 9.48 -3.16
C PHE A 70 21.39 10.57 -2.10
N GLY A 71 21.44 10.23 -0.81
CA GLY A 71 21.34 11.17 0.30
C GLY A 71 19.92 11.30 0.86
N VAL A 72 19.84 11.77 2.10
CA VAL A 72 18.57 11.93 2.84
C VAL A 72 17.58 12.88 2.15
N PRO A 73 17.97 14.09 1.68
CA PRO A 73 17.00 14.99 1.03
C PRO A 73 16.35 14.37 -0.23
N GLN A 74 17.14 13.65 -1.03
CA GLN A 74 16.67 12.97 -2.23
C GLN A 74 15.75 11.80 -1.90
N ALA A 75 16.01 11.07 -0.81
CA ALA A 75 15.15 9.98 -0.37
C ALA A 75 13.79 10.50 0.12
N ILE A 76 13.76 11.58 0.90
CA ILE A 76 12.51 12.24 1.34
C ILE A 76 11.68 12.62 0.10
N LEU A 77 12.27 13.40 -0.82
CA LEU A 77 11.57 13.86 -2.03
C LEU A 77 11.17 12.70 -2.95
N ALA A 78 11.95 11.61 -2.99
CA ALA A 78 11.58 10.43 -3.76
C ALA A 78 10.33 9.74 -3.19
N GLY A 79 10.18 9.69 -1.86
CA GLY A 79 8.97 9.16 -1.24
C GLY A 79 7.75 10.05 -1.51
N ASP A 80 7.87 11.36 -1.27
CA ASP A 80 6.78 12.34 -1.50
C ASP A 80 6.27 12.31 -2.94
N ALA A 81 7.20 12.24 -3.90
CA ALA A 81 6.87 12.18 -5.31
C ALA A 81 6.22 10.83 -5.71
N LEU A 82 6.59 9.71 -5.07
CA LEU A 82 5.96 8.41 -5.34
C LEU A 82 4.54 8.35 -4.80
N GLN A 83 4.29 8.91 -3.61
CA GLN A 83 2.94 9.03 -3.06
C GLN A 83 2.07 9.86 -4.03
N SER A 84 2.55 11.02 -4.47
CA SER A 84 1.84 11.88 -5.42
C SER A 84 1.61 11.19 -6.78
N LEU A 85 2.62 10.49 -7.30
CA LEU A 85 2.53 9.75 -8.56
C LEU A 85 1.49 8.62 -8.50
N SER A 86 1.33 7.97 -7.35
CA SER A 86 0.32 6.92 -7.16
C SER A 86 -1.10 7.44 -7.43
N PHE A 87 -1.46 8.58 -6.84
CA PHE A 87 -2.77 9.20 -7.05
C PHE A 87 -2.92 9.77 -8.46
N SER A 88 -1.84 10.33 -9.04
CA SER A 88 -1.87 10.79 -10.43
C SER A 88 -2.14 9.64 -11.41
N LEU A 89 -1.55 8.47 -11.17
CA LEU A 89 -1.77 7.28 -12.01
C LEU A 89 -3.23 6.79 -11.93
N LEU A 90 -3.83 6.76 -10.74
CA LEU A 90 -5.26 6.43 -10.57
C LEU A 90 -6.16 7.46 -11.27
N ALA A 91 -5.89 8.75 -11.09
CA ALA A 91 -6.71 9.81 -11.67
C ALA A 91 -6.65 9.80 -13.22
N ASN A 92 -5.48 9.54 -13.80
CA ASN A 92 -5.36 9.43 -15.26
C ASN A 92 -6.10 8.19 -15.80
N ALA A 93 -5.99 7.04 -15.13
CA ALA A 93 -6.75 5.85 -15.51
C ALA A 93 -8.27 6.08 -15.40
N ALA A 94 -8.74 6.80 -14.38
CA ALA A 94 -10.14 7.16 -14.23
C ALA A 94 -10.68 7.98 -15.42
N ARG A 95 -9.87 8.89 -15.99
CA ARG A 95 -10.27 9.71 -17.14
C ARG A 95 -10.55 8.90 -18.41
N GLU A 96 -9.98 7.72 -18.52
CA GLU A 96 -10.10 6.83 -19.67
C GLU A 96 -11.17 5.74 -19.44
N ALA A 97 -11.75 5.66 -18.24
CA ALA A 97 -12.71 4.63 -17.87
C ALA A 97 -14.15 5.00 -18.27
N ASP A 98 -14.96 3.97 -18.55
CA ASP A 98 -16.39 4.13 -18.89
C ASP A 98 -17.23 4.69 -17.73
N SER A 99 -16.79 4.48 -16.49
CA SER A 99 -17.45 4.97 -15.28
C SER A 99 -16.43 5.49 -14.27
N LEU A 100 -16.69 6.69 -13.74
CA LEU A 100 -15.82 7.35 -12.76
C LEU A 100 -16.06 6.85 -11.33
N GLU A 101 -17.26 6.34 -11.03
CA GLU A 101 -17.69 6.02 -9.66
C GLU A 101 -16.76 4.99 -8.96
N PRO A 102 -16.36 3.86 -9.59
CA PRO A 102 -15.43 2.93 -8.97
C PRO A 102 -14.07 3.56 -8.67
N TRP A 103 -13.58 4.45 -9.53
CA TRP A 103 -12.28 5.10 -9.38
C TRP A 103 -12.28 6.15 -8.27
N ILE A 104 -13.38 6.90 -8.10
CA ILE A 104 -13.56 7.80 -6.96
C ILE A 104 -13.49 6.99 -5.65
N ASN A 105 -14.20 5.86 -5.59
CA ASN A 105 -14.15 4.97 -4.42
C ASN A 105 -12.75 4.39 -4.18
N VAL A 106 -11.98 4.07 -5.22
CA VAL A 106 -10.57 3.65 -5.10
C VAL A 106 -9.69 4.77 -4.53
N LEU A 107 -9.88 6.02 -4.95
CA LEU A 107 -9.13 7.16 -4.41
C LEU A 107 -9.43 7.35 -2.91
N VAL A 108 -10.69 7.22 -2.50
CA VAL A 108 -11.11 7.30 -1.09
C VAL A 108 -10.51 6.14 -0.28
N GLU A 109 -10.58 4.92 -0.80
CA GLU A 109 -10.03 3.73 -0.15
C GLU A 109 -8.51 3.86 0.05
N LEU A 110 -7.77 4.18 -1.01
CA LEU A 110 -6.31 4.28 -0.94
C LEU A 110 -5.86 5.44 -0.06
N SER A 111 -6.50 6.61 -0.15
CA SER A 111 -6.15 7.75 0.70
C SER A 111 -6.39 7.46 2.19
N SER A 112 -7.49 6.79 2.52
CA SER A 112 -7.79 6.37 3.90
C SER A 112 -6.80 5.33 4.42
N ALA A 113 -6.46 4.33 3.59
CA ALA A 113 -5.53 3.26 3.96
C ALA A 113 -4.09 3.76 4.15
N VAL A 114 -3.71 4.85 3.49
CA VAL A 114 -2.36 5.41 3.52
C VAL A 114 -2.21 6.53 4.57
N GLY A 115 -3.30 7.25 4.85
CA GLY A 115 -3.31 8.41 5.74
C GLY A 115 -3.15 8.12 7.23
N SER A 116 -3.50 9.10 8.05
CA SER A 116 -3.28 9.10 9.51
C SER A 116 -4.06 8.03 10.26
N THR A 117 -5.16 7.52 9.71
CA THR A 117 -5.93 6.41 10.29
C THR A 117 -5.53 5.04 9.72
N GLY A 118 -4.55 5.02 8.82
CA GLY A 118 -4.04 3.82 8.16
C GLY A 118 -2.53 3.69 8.35
N MET A 119 -1.81 3.45 7.26
CA MET A 119 -0.39 3.14 7.25
C MET A 119 0.47 4.18 7.98
N ALA A 120 0.27 5.48 7.72
CA ALA A 120 1.05 6.53 8.40
C ALA A 120 0.78 6.59 9.91
N GLY A 121 -0.47 6.41 10.33
CA GLY A 121 -0.82 6.29 11.74
C GLY A 121 -0.22 5.05 12.39
N GLY A 122 -0.24 3.92 11.68
CA GLY A 122 0.40 2.69 12.11
C GLY A 122 1.92 2.83 12.28
N GLN A 123 2.58 3.57 11.40
CA GLN A 123 4.00 3.89 11.54
C GLN A 123 4.26 4.72 12.78
N TRP A 124 3.42 5.72 13.08
CA TRP A 124 3.54 6.50 14.31
C TRP A 124 3.36 5.63 15.57
N LEU A 125 2.36 4.76 15.58
CA LEU A 125 2.14 3.82 16.69
C LEU A 125 3.34 2.88 16.90
N ASP A 126 4.01 2.47 15.82
CA ASP A 126 5.20 1.62 15.90
C ASP A 126 6.39 2.35 16.52
N ILE A 127 6.59 3.63 16.16
CA ILE A 127 7.60 4.49 16.78
C ILE A 127 7.30 4.69 18.28
N GLU A 128 6.05 4.97 18.65
CA GLU A 128 5.67 5.14 20.07
C GLU A 128 5.81 3.84 20.88
N ALA A 129 5.63 2.69 20.23
CA ALA A 129 5.76 1.38 20.85
C ALA A 129 7.21 0.94 21.08
N GLU A 130 8.20 1.64 20.53
CA GLU A 130 9.59 1.28 20.66
C GLU A 130 10.03 1.25 22.14
N GLY A 131 10.59 0.12 22.58
CA GLY A 131 10.96 -0.10 23.97
C GLY A 131 9.79 -0.37 24.93
N GLN A 132 8.56 -0.50 24.45
CA GLN A 132 7.37 -0.81 25.25
C GLN A 132 6.90 -2.26 25.05
N CYS A 133 6.23 -2.81 26.06
CA CYS A 133 5.54 -4.10 25.93
C CYS A 133 4.05 -3.84 25.65
N LEU A 134 3.62 -4.07 24.41
CA LEU A 134 2.22 -3.91 24.03
C LEU A 134 1.40 -5.13 24.45
N ASP A 135 0.14 -4.90 24.83
CA ASP A 135 -0.85 -5.97 24.91
C ASP A 135 -1.32 -6.40 23.51
N THR A 136 -2.01 -7.55 23.44
CA THR A 136 -2.46 -8.12 22.16
C THR A 136 -3.40 -7.18 21.39
N VAL A 137 -4.17 -6.34 22.10
CA VAL A 137 -5.11 -5.41 21.47
C VAL A 137 -4.35 -4.28 20.78
N SER A 138 -3.39 -3.67 21.47
CA SER A 138 -2.57 -2.58 20.98
C SER A 138 -1.66 -3.04 19.84
N LEU A 139 -1.05 -4.22 19.99
CA LEU A 139 -0.25 -4.84 18.93
C LEU A 139 -1.10 -5.15 17.68
N GLY A 140 -2.30 -5.67 17.89
CA GLY A 140 -3.27 -5.92 16.82
C GLY A 140 -3.68 -4.64 16.09
N ALA A 141 -3.89 -3.54 16.82
CA ALA A 141 -4.21 -2.23 16.23
C ALA A 141 -3.05 -1.67 15.40
N LEU A 142 -1.82 -1.72 15.93
CA LEU A 142 -0.59 -1.33 15.23
C LEU A 142 -0.43 -2.12 13.93
N HIS A 143 -0.47 -3.45 13.98
CA HIS A 143 -0.33 -4.31 12.80
C HIS A 143 -1.43 -4.08 11.77
N SER A 144 -2.67 -3.91 12.23
CA SER A 144 -3.82 -3.60 11.36
C SER A 144 -3.62 -2.28 10.64
N ALA A 145 -3.07 -1.26 11.29
CA ALA A 145 -2.82 0.05 10.70
C ALA A 145 -1.58 0.06 9.78
N LYS A 146 -0.39 -0.31 10.31
CA LYS A 146 0.90 -0.19 9.61
C LYS A 146 0.95 -1.07 8.36
N THR A 147 0.47 -2.31 8.45
CA THR A 147 0.61 -3.29 7.37
C THR A 147 -0.74 -3.72 6.80
N GLY A 148 -1.70 -4.01 7.68
CA GLY A 148 -3.00 -4.57 7.30
C GLY A 148 -3.86 -3.65 6.45
N ALA A 149 -3.82 -2.33 6.69
CA ALA A 149 -4.64 -1.34 6.01
C ALA A 149 -4.39 -1.35 4.49
N LEU A 150 -3.13 -1.28 4.08
CA LEU A 150 -2.78 -1.28 2.66
C LEU A 150 -3.03 -2.63 1.98
N LEU A 151 -2.84 -3.76 2.68
CA LEU A 151 -3.17 -5.09 2.14
C LEU A 151 -4.68 -5.26 1.94
N THR A 152 -5.48 -4.81 2.90
CA THR A 152 -6.95 -4.79 2.80
C THR A 152 -7.41 -3.90 1.65
N ALA A 153 -6.81 -2.71 1.53
CA ALA A 153 -7.09 -1.80 0.43
C ALA A 153 -6.78 -2.43 -0.94
N CYS A 154 -5.69 -3.19 -1.09
CA CYS A 154 -5.39 -3.87 -2.36
C CYS A 154 -6.53 -4.80 -2.80
N VAL A 155 -7.08 -5.59 -1.87
CA VAL A 155 -8.21 -6.47 -2.15
C VAL A 155 -9.46 -5.66 -2.48
N ARG A 156 -9.79 -4.64 -1.68
CA ARG A 156 -10.97 -3.80 -1.92
C ARG A 156 -10.89 -3.04 -3.24
N ILE A 157 -9.73 -2.54 -3.62
CA ILE A 157 -9.50 -1.88 -4.91
C ILE A 157 -9.77 -2.85 -6.07
N GLY A 158 -9.26 -4.08 -5.98
CA GLY A 158 -9.57 -5.13 -6.95
C GLY A 158 -11.07 -5.45 -7.01
N ALA A 159 -11.77 -5.44 -5.87
CA ALA A 159 -13.21 -5.65 -5.81
C ALA A 159 -14.02 -4.51 -6.45
N LEU A 160 -13.62 -3.25 -6.17
CA LEU A 160 -14.27 -2.05 -6.70
C LEU A 160 -14.16 -1.98 -8.22
N LEU A 161 -12.94 -2.15 -8.74
CA LEU A 161 -12.68 -2.07 -10.18
C LEU A 161 -13.10 -3.35 -10.93
N GLY A 162 -13.09 -4.50 -10.26
CA GLY A 162 -13.58 -5.78 -10.79
C GLY A 162 -15.10 -5.91 -10.74
N GLY A 163 -15.85 -4.87 -10.38
CA GLY A 163 -17.32 -4.89 -10.44
C GLY A 163 -17.99 -5.86 -9.46
N ALA A 164 -17.37 -6.10 -8.30
CA ALA A 164 -17.97 -6.94 -7.26
C ALA A 164 -19.34 -6.38 -6.82
N ASP A 165 -20.30 -7.28 -6.58
CA ASP A 165 -21.53 -6.93 -5.88
C ASP A 165 -21.28 -6.75 -4.37
N ASP A 166 -22.30 -6.30 -3.63
CA ASP A 166 -22.14 -5.99 -2.20
C ASP A 166 -21.87 -7.24 -1.33
N ALA A 167 -22.35 -8.40 -1.76
CA ALA A 167 -22.08 -9.66 -1.05
C ALA A 167 -20.59 -10.04 -1.20
N MET A 168 -20.07 -9.94 -2.41
CA MET A 168 -18.68 -10.23 -2.74
C MET A 168 -17.72 -9.21 -2.13
N LYS A 169 -18.05 -7.91 -2.16
CA LYS A 169 -17.29 -6.87 -1.44
C LYS A 169 -17.13 -7.19 0.04
N LYS A 170 -18.21 -7.66 0.70
CA LYS A 170 -18.17 -8.03 2.12
C LYS A 170 -17.28 -9.25 2.39
N GLN A 171 -17.34 -10.26 1.53
CA GLN A 171 -16.48 -11.44 1.65
C GLN A 171 -15.00 -11.08 1.44
N LEU A 172 -14.71 -10.29 0.41
CA LEU A 172 -13.37 -9.82 0.09
C LEU A 172 -12.80 -8.89 1.16
N ASP A 173 -13.63 -8.06 1.80
CA ASP A 173 -13.22 -7.26 2.96
C ASP A 173 -12.75 -8.14 4.14
N GLY A 174 -13.53 -9.18 4.46
CA GLY A 174 -13.15 -10.15 5.49
C GLY A 174 -11.84 -10.89 5.16
N TYR A 175 -11.67 -11.29 3.90
CA TYR A 175 -10.42 -11.88 3.40
C TYR A 175 -9.24 -10.90 3.54
N GLY A 176 -9.39 -9.66 3.07
CA GLY A 176 -8.35 -8.62 3.14
C GLY A 176 -7.84 -8.35 4.54
N ARG A 177 -8.75 -8.23 5.52
CA ARG A 177 -8.40 -8.05 6.93
C ARG A 177 -7.67 -9.27 7.50
N SER A 178 -8.13 -10.47 7.15
CA SER A 178 -7.54 -11.72 7.64
C SER A 178 -6.12 -11.93 7.12
N ILE A 179 -5.87 -11.69 5.82
CA ILE A 179 -4.51 -11.79 5.26
C ILE A 179 -3.60 -10.69 5.80
N GLY A 180 -4.13 -9.49 6.08
CA GLY A 180 -3.38 -8.39 6.65
C GLY A 180 -2.81 -8.73 8.02
N LEU A 181 -3.64 -9.32 8.88
CA LEU A 181 -3.22 -9.79 10.20
C LEU A 181 -2.29 -11.01 10.10
N ALA A 182 -2.64 -12.00 9.28
CA ALA A 182 -1.84 -13.21 9.10
C ALA A 182 -0.45 -12.95 8.53
N PHE A 183 -0.25 -11.83 7.81
CA PHE A 183 1.07 -11.42 7.32
C PHE A 183 1.99 -10.89 8.44
N GLN A 184 1.47 -10.62 9.63
CA GLN A 184 2.24 -10.07 10.76
C GLN A 184 2.50 -11.07 11.89
N ILE A 185 1.79 -12.20 11.90
CA ILE A 185 1.97 -13.31 12.85
C ILE A 185 2.94 -14.33 12.26
#